data_AF-A0A7J6JB70-F1
#
_entry.id   AF-A0A7J6JB70-F1
#
_cell.length_a   1.000
_cell.length_b   1.000
_cell.length_c   1.000
_cell.angle_alpha   90.00
_cell.angle_beta   90.00
_cell.angle_gamma   90.00
#
_symmetry.space_group_name_H-M   'P 1'
#
loop_
_entity.id
_entity.type
_entity.pdbx_description
1 polymer ?
#
loop_
_entity_poly.entity_id
_entity_poly.type
_entity_poly.pdbx_seq_one_letter_code
_entity_poly.pdbx_strand_id
1 'polypeptide(L)'
;MAAQSTLPLSQEQTSNFALQQYLLLHSQHEELRQHLDQIRPITTTCSTSLASSPSVSPTRSTCSPFGQYPTGGRRHHSRSRRSSLSSPKARRSSSLAPIADETTIWAVAEEEQRLFDVNEGMKRALMELLNCEQVRSDSSFRMWVQCRLMDTEKELRSERRRKSSP
;
A
#
# COMPACT_ATOMS: atom_id res chain seq x y z
N MET A 1 -19.11 -50.64 -4.29
CA MET A 1 -18.99 -49.56 -3.27
C MET A 1 -18.84 -48.25 -4.02
N ALA A 2 -19.93 -47.49 -4.20
CA ALA A 2 -19.90 -46.17 -4.80
C ALA A 2 -19.95 -45.14 -3.67
N ALA A 3 -18.85 -44.42 -3.44
CA ALA A 3 -18.84 -43.28 -2.54
C ALA A 3 -19.63 -42.15 -3.21
N GLN A 4 -20.79 -41.83 -2.63
CA GLN A 4 -21.60 -40.70 -3.05
C GLN A 4 -20.91 -39.41 -2.59
N SER A 5 -20.30 -38.70 -3.54
CA SER A 5 -19.77 -37.37 -3.38
C SER A 5 -20.92 -36.36 -3.30
N THR A 6 -21.52 -36.20 -2.13
CA THR A 6 -22.51 -35.15 -1.86
C THR A 6 -21.97 -34.25 -0.78
N LEU A 7 -21.54 -33.03 -1.16
CA LEU A 7 -21.71 -31.74 -0.47
C LEU A 7 -20.84 -30.60 -1.07
N PRO A 8 -20.97 -30.22 -2.37
CA PRO A 8 -20.31 -29.01 -2.90
C PRO A 8 -21.10 -27.70 -2.66
N LEU A 9 -22.40 -27.78 -2.37
CA LEU A 9 -23.31 -26.62 -2.44
C LEU A 9 -23.14 -25.60 -1.28
N SER A 10 -22.81 -26.07 -0.08
CA SER A 10 -22.61 -25.19 1.09
C SER A 10 -21.31 -24.39 0.98
N GLN A 11 -20.26 -24.96 0.40
CA GLN A 11 -18.97 -24.30 0.27
C GLN A 11 -18.95 -23.26 -0.86
N GLU A 12 -19.75 -23.47 -1.89
CA GLU A 12 -20.04 -22.46 -2.90
C GLU A 12 -20.87 -21.30 -2.33
N GLN A 13 -21.81 -21.57 -1.43
CA GLN A 13 -22.57 -20.51 -0.76
C GLN A 13 -21.68 -19.65 0.14
N THR A 14 -20.72 -20.25 0.88
CA THR A 14 -19.79 -19.50 1.72
C THR A 14 -18.82 -18.67 0.88
N SER A 15 -18.31 -19.19 -0.24
CA SER A 15 -17.45 -18.42 -1.14
C SER A 15 -18.18 -17.22 -1.75
N ASN A 16 -19.41 -17.43 -2.24
CA ASN A 16 -20.24 -16.36 -2.78
C ASN A 16 -20.57 -15.31 -1.72
N PHE A 17 -20.91 -15.74 -0.51
CA PHE A 17 -21.15 -14.82 0.60
C PHE A 17 -19.89 -14.00 0.95
N ALA A 18 -18.73 -14.65 1.11
CA ALA A 18 -17.47 -13.97 1.42
C ALA A 18 -17.07 -12.99 0.30
N LEU A 19 -17.28 -13.36 -0.98
CA LEU A 19 -17.03 -12.47 -2.12
C LEU A 19 -17.97 -11.28 -2.12
N GLN A 20 -19.27 -11.49 -1.89
CA GLN A 20 -20.25 -10.43 -1.82
C GLN A 20 -19.95 -9.46 -0.67
N GLN A 21 -19.58 -9.99 0.49
CA GLN A 21 -19.15 -9.19 1.63
C GLN A 21 -17.90 -8.37 1.30
N TYR A 22 -16.90 -8.97 0.63
CA TYR A 22 -15.73 -8.24 0.16
C TYR A 22 -16.10 -7.09 -0.79
N LEU A 23 -16.97 -7.34 -1.77
CA LEU A 23 -17.40 -6.32 -2.74
C LEU A 23 -18.14 -5.15 -2.06
N LEU A 24 -19.01 -5.45 -1.09
CA LEU A 24 -19.69 -4.44 -0.29
C LEU A 24 -18.70 -3.58 0.50
N LEU A 25 -17.77 -4.22 1.21
CA LEU A 25 -16.74 -3.52 2.00
C LEU A 25 -15.81 -2.70 1.10
N HIS A 26 -15.45 -3.22 -0.08
CA HIS A 26 -14.65 -2.49 -1.06
C HIS A 26 -15.38 -1.25 -1.59
N SER A 27 -16.70 -1.32 -1.78
CA SER A 27 -17.49 -0.13 -2.15
C SER A 27 -17.46 0.93 -1.04
N GLN A 28 -17.66 0.51 0.22
CA GLN A 28 -17.58 1.40 1.38
C GLN A 28 -16.18 2.02 1.52
N HIS A 29 -15.14 1.22 1.31
CA HIS A 29 -13.75 1.67 1.34
C HIS A 29 -13.47 2.79 0.34
N GLU A 30 -13.94 2.65 -0.89
CA GLU A 30 -13.76 3.68 -1.92
C GLU A 30 -14.54 4.96 -1.60
N GLU A 31 -15.73 4.85 -1.03
CA GLU A 31 -16.52 6.00 -0.55
C GLU A 31 -15.80 6.75 0.58
N LEU A 32 -15.34 6.03 1.60
CA LEU A 32 -14.58 6.61 2.72
C LEU A 32 -13.30 7.30 2.24
N ARG A 33 -12.60 6.71 1.27
CA ARG A 33 -11.42 7.35 0.66
C ARG A 33 -11.76 8.64 -0.07
N GLN A 34 -12.79 8.62 -0.91
CA GLN A 34 -13.24 9.81 -1.61
C GLN A 34 -13.67 10.90 -0.63
N HIS A 35 -14.30 10.53 0.47
CA HIS A 35 -14.71 11.48 1.50
C HIS A 35 -13.53 12.06 2.28
N LEU A 36 -12.55 11.23 2.64
CA LEU A 36 -11.30 11.68 3.26
C LEU A 36 -10.52 12.65 2.36
N ASP A 37 -10.49 12.41 1.04
CA ASP A 37 -9.86 13.31 0.08
C ASP A 37 -10.60 14.65 -0.05
N GLN A 38 -11.91 14.69 0.23
CA GLN A 38 -12.71 15.92 0.25
C GLN A 38 -12.58 16.69 1.57
N ILE A 39 -12.56 16.00 2.71
CA ILE A 39 -12.49 16.64 4.03
C ILE A 39 -11.07 17.08 4.36
N ARG A 40 -10.04 16.35 3.91
CA ARG A 40 -8.64 16.71 4.18
C ARG A 40 -8.38 18.09 3.56
N PRO A 41 -8.23 19.16 4.37
CA PRO A 41 -7.98 20.48 3.83
C PRO A 41 -6.67 20.45 3.04
N ILE A 42 -6.58 21.27 2.00
CA ILE A 42 -5.45 21.39 1.05
C ILE A 42 -4.19 21.96 1.75
N THR A 43 -3.87 21.53 2.97
CA THR A 43 -2.61 21.83 3.66
C THR A 43 -1.50 20.84 3.29
N THR A 44 -1.79 19.82 2.48
CA THR A 44 -0.80 18.92 1.88
C THR A 44 -0.51 19.27 0.40
N THR A 45 -0.44 20.54 0.03
CA THR A 45 0.22 20.94 -1.25
C THR A 45 1.66 21.35 -1.01
N CYS A 46 2.52 20.36 -0.78
CA CYS A 46 3.97 20.41 -1.05
C CYS A 46 4.51 19.01 -1.45
N SER A 47 3.74 18.21 -2.18
CA SER A 47 4.35 17.22 -3.08
C SER A 47 4.39 17.87 -4.46
N THR A 48 5.27 18.85 -4.62
CA THR A 48 5.57 19.41 -5.93
C THR A 48 5.95 18.25 -6.85
N SER A 49 5.15 18.08 -7.89
CA SER A 49 5.51 17.44 -9.14
C SER A 49 6.80 18.08 -9.68
N LEU A 50 7.95 17.64 -9.20
CA LEU A 50 9.21 17.83 -9.90
C LEU A 50 9.45 16.56 -10.69
N ALA A 51 8.93 16.59 -11.92
CA ALA A 51 9.48 15.84 -13.01
C ALA A 51 11.00 16.01 -13.00
N SER A 52 11.71 14.95 -12.65
CA SER A 52 13.14 14.79 -12.87
C SER A 52 13.40 13.31 -12.89
N SER A 53 13.19 12.71 -14.06
CA SER A 53 13.76 11.43 -14.42
C SER A 53 15.29 11.53 -14.31
N PRO A 54 15.99 10.74 -13.48
CA PRO A 54 17.32 10.31 -13.86
C PRO A 54 17.15 9.18 -14.88
N SER A 55 17.36 9.50 -16.15
CA SER A 55 17.69 8.50 -17.18
C SER A 55 18.97 7.81 -16.73
N VAL A 56 18.83 6.62 -16.13
CA VAL A 56 19.94 5.68 -15.97
C VAL A 56 19.66 4.52 -16.90
N SER A 57 20.23 4.60 -18.09
CA SER A 57 20.28 3.49 -19.04
C SER A 57 21.09 2.34 -18.44
N PRO A 58 20.56 1.10 -18.36
CA PRO A 58 21.38 -0.08 -18.30
C PRO A 58 21.56 -0.58 -19.73
N THR A 59 22.77 -0.39 -20.24
CA THR A 59 23.29 -0.95 -21.48
C THR A 59 22.92 -2.43 -21.59
N ARG A 60 22.34 -2.84 -22.72
CA ARG A 60 22.18 -4.25 -23.10
C ARG A 60 23.55 -4.91 -23.06
N SER A 61 23.71 -5.97 -22.26
CA SER A 61 24.78 -6.94 -22.47
C SER A 61 24.24 -8.35 -22.23
N THR A 62 24.43 -9.14 -23.27
CA THR A 62 23.99 -10.50 -23.57
C THR A 62 24.66 -11.55 -22.66
N CYS A 63 24.01 -12.72 -22.50
CA CYS A 63 24.51 -14.04 -22.02
C CYS A 63 26.05 -14.18 -21.89
N SER A 64 26.64 -14.81 -20.85
CA SER A 64 26.49 -16.24 -20.48
C SER A 64 27.36 -16.59 -19.22
N PRO A 65 27.32 -17.85 -18.70
CA PRO A 65 27.66 -18.26 -17.32
C PRO A 65 29.12 -18.74 -17.09
N PHE A 66 29.39 -19.14 -15.84
CA PHE A 66 30.57 -19.82 -15.26
C PHE A 66 31.69 -18.95 -14.64
N GLY A 67 31.86 -19.10 -13.31
CA GLY A 67 33.18 -19.35 -12.72
C GLY A 67 33.86 -18.26 -11.87
N GLN A 68 34.14 -18.66 -10.62
CA GLN A 68 35.38 -18.41 -9.86
C GLN A 68 35.51 -17.19 -8.92
N TYR A 69 35.41 -17.51 -7.61
CA TYR A 69 36.16 -17.10 -6.39
C TYR A 69 36.63 -15.65 -6.10
N PRO A 70 36.67 -15.24 -4.80
CA PRO A 70 36.95 -13.88 -4.36
C PRO A 70 38.44 -13.62 -4.10
N THR A 71 38.93 -12.43 -4.44
CA THR A 71 40.25 -11.94 -3.99
C THR A 71 40.14 -10.50 -3.47
N GLY A 72 40.82 -10.27 -2.34
CA GLY A 72 40.69 -9.08 -1.52
C GLY A 72 41.34 -7.81 -2.10
N GLY A 73 40.94 -6.67 -1.53
CA GLY A 73 41.53 -5.37 -1.80
C GLY A 73 41.21 -4.39 -0.68
N ARG A 74 42.26 -3.78 -0.13
CA ARG A 74 42.28 -3.01 1.12
C ARG A 74 41.80 -1.57 0.94
N ARG A 75 41.22 -1.04 2.03
CA ARG A 75 41.28 0.33 2.60
C ARG A 75 41.80 1.46 1.70
N HIS A 76 41.03 2.55 1.60
CA HIS A 76 41.59 3.91 1.60
C HIS A 76 40.66 4.91 2.31
N HIS A 77 41.17 5.52 3.38
CA HIS A 77 40.67 6.78 3.92
C HIS A 77 41.19 7.93 3.05
N SER A 78 40.31 8.83 2.64
CA SER A 78 40.69 10.18 2.20
C SER A 78 39.69 11.21 2.72
N ARG A 79 40.15 11.98 3.70
CA ARG A 79 39.57 13.26 4.14
C ARG A 79 40.13 14.37 3.23
N SER A 80 39.28 15.22 2.67
CA SER A 80 39.60 16.61 2.26
C SER A 80 38.28 17.34 1.91
N ARG A 81 37.76 18.21 2.79
CA ARG A 81 37.88 19.68 2.81
C ARG A 81 37.34 20.44 1.57
N ARG A 82 36.13 21.00 1.76
CA ARG A 82 35.70 22.41 1.55
C ARG A 82 35.95 23.11 0.18
N SER A 83 34.86 23.43 -0.52
CA SER A 83 34.57 24.73 -1.18
C SER A 83 33.06 24.78 -1.48
N SER A 84 32.24 25.55 -0.76
CA SER A 84 31.90 26.97 -0.97
C SER A 84 31.29 27.31 -2.34
N LEU A 85 30.00 26.99 -2.55
CA LEU A 85 29.17 27.63 -3.58
C LEU A 85 27.72 27.82 -3.08
N SER A 86 27.41 29.09 -2.79
CA SER A 86 26.10 29.77 -2.84
C SER A 86 24.82 28.95 -2.61
N SER A 87 24.30 28.96 -1.39
CA SER A 87 22.91 28.59 -1.10
C SER A 87 21.96 29.65 -1.68
N PRO A 88 20.99 29.29 -2.54
CA PRO A 88 19.91 30.20 -2.89
C PRO A 88 19.08 30.47 -1.64
N LYS A 89 19.11 31.72 -1.17
CA LYS A 89 18.25 32.23 -0.11
C LYS A 89 16.84 32.36 -0.69
N ALA A 90 16.16 31.23 -0.84
CA ALA A 90 14.75 31.20 -1.21
C ALA A 90 13.98 31.88 -0.07
N ARG A 91 13.40 33.02 -0.42
CA ARG A 91 12.54 33.83 0.43
C ARG A 91 11.52 32.91 1.09
N ARG A 92 11.55 32.85 2.43
CA ARG A 92 10.48 32.28 3.23
C ARG A 92 9.22 33.11 2.97
N SER A 93 8.46 32.72 1.97
CA SER A 93 7.05 33.10 1.90
C SER A 93 6.39 32.37 3.07
N SER A 94 6.19 33.07 4.17
CA SER A 94 5.37 32.61 5.29
C SER A 94 3.91 32.60 4.83
N SER A 95 3.57 31.66 3.96
CA SER A 95 2.20 31.25 3.76
C SER A 95 1.83 30.50 5.04
N LEU A 96 1.19 31.20 5.98
CA LEU A 96 0.51 30.55 7.08
C LEU A 96 -0.54 29.64 6.42
N ALA A 97 -0.25 28.35 6.35
CA ALA A 97 -1.24 27.37 5.98
C ALA A 97 -2.42 27.56 6.96
N PRO A 98 -3.67 27.65 6.48
CA PRO A 98 -4.82 27.68 7.37
C PRO A 98 -4.71 26.51 8.33
N ILE A 99 -4.66 26.80 9.63
CA ILE A 99 -4.72 25.77 10.66
C ILE A 99 -6.06 25.08 10.47
N ALA A 100 -6.06 23.78 10.18
CA ALA A 100 -7.30 23.03 10.08
C ALA A 100 -8.06 23.18 11.40
N ASP A 101 -9.33 23.56 11.33
CA ASP A 101 -10.17 23.70 12.52
C ASP A 101 -10.20 22.36 13.29
N GLU A 102 -10.20 22.41 14.63
CA GLU A 102 -10.18 21.19 15.47
C GLU A 102 -11.32 20.22 15.15
N THR A 103 -12.45 20.76 14.70
CA THR A 103 -13.61 20.02 14.20
C THR A 103 -13.29 19.21 12.94
N THR A 104 -12.55 19.78 11.99
CA THR A 104 -12.09 19.08 10.78
C THR A 104 -11.07 17.99 11.13
N ILE A 105 -10.17 18.25 12.07
CA ILE A 105 -9.19 17.26 12.53
C ILE A 105 -9.90 16.04 13.13
N TRP A 106 -10.91 16.26 13.99
CA TRP A 106 -11.70 15.18 14.55
C TRP A 106 -12.50 14.41 13.50
N ALA A 107 -13.13 15.10 12.54
CA ALA A 107 -13.87 14.46 11.47
C ALA A 107 -12.97 13.55 10.60
N VAL A 108 -11.76 14.02 10.26
CA VAL A 108 -10.77 13.20 9.54
C VAL A 108 -10.35 11.98 10.37
N ALA A 109 -10.08 12.15 11.66
CA ALA A 109 -9.67 11.05 12.52
C ALA A 109 -10.76 9.97 12.68
N GLU A 110 -12.03 10.39 12.80
CA GLU A 110 -13.17 9.47 12.86
C GLU A 110 -13.30 8.67 11.55
N GLU A 111 -13.20 9.36 10.41
CA GLU A 111 -13.34 8.74 9.10
C GLU A 111 -12.17 7.80 8.78
N GLU A 112 -10.94 8.16 9.18
CA GLU A 112 -9.78 7.26 9.12
C GLU A 112 -9.97 6.02 10.01
N GLN A 113 -10.59 6.17 11.19
CA GLN A 113 -10.92 5.02 12.04
C GLN A 113 -11.95 4.08 11.38
N ARG A 114 -12.98 4.64 10.72
CA ARG A 114 -13.95 3.84 9.95
C ARG A 114 -13.26 3.11 8.79
N LEU A 115 -12.35 3.79 8.09
CA LEU A 115 -11.55 3.20 7.01
C LEU A 115 -10.71 2.02 7.50
N PHE A 116 -10.09 2.16 8.68
CA PHE A 116 -9.35 1.07 9.32
C PHE A 116 -10.24 -0.15 9.59
N ASP A 117 -11.44 0.05 10.13
CA ASP A 117 -12.38 -1.02 10.48
C ASP A 117 -12.90 -1.75 9.23
N VAL A 118 -13.20 -1.00 8.15
CA VAL A 118 -13.58 -1.57 6.84
C VAL A 118 -12.44 -2.40 6.26
N ASN A 119 -11.20 -1.91 6.32
CA ASN A 119 -10.02 -2.64 5.86
C ASN A 119 -9.80 -3.96 6.63
N GLU A 120 -9.99 -3.96 7.95
CA GLU A 120 -9.99 -5.19 8.75
C GLU A 120 -11.12 -6.17 8.33
N GLY A 121 -12.29 -5.62 7.98
CA GLY A 121 -13.39 -6.38 7.37
C GLY A 121 -12.99 -7.03 6.05
N MET A 122 -12.43 -6.25 5.12
CA MET A 122 -11.98 -6.74 3.81
C MET A 122 -10.94 -7.84 3.98
N LYS A 123 -9.98 -7.65 4.89
CA LYS A 123 -8.98 -8.65 5.23
C LYS A 123 -9.63 -9.97 5.68
N ARG A 124 -10.61 -9.92 6.59
CA ARG A 124 -11.34 -11.11 7.04
C ARG A 124 -12.05 -11.83 5.89
N ALA A 125 -12.78 -11.09 5.04
CA ALA A 125 -13.48 -11.67 3.89
C ALA A 125 -12.51 -12.31 2.88
N LEU A 126 -11.38 -11.67 2.61
CA LEU A 126 -10.33 -12.22 1.72
C LEU A 126 -9.67 -13.47 2.29
N MET A 127 -9.42 -13.51 3.61
CA MET A 127 -8.91 -14.73 4.26
C MET A 127 -9.93 -15.87 4.21
N GLU A 128 -11.22 -15.57 4.39
CA GLU A 128 -12.30 -16.56 4.26
C GLU A 128 -12.38 -17.10 2.83
N LEU A 129 -12.27 -16.24 1.82
CA LEU A 129 -12.19 -16.67 0.41
C LEU A 129 -11.05 -17.65 0.17
N LEU A 130 -9.85 -17.41 0.72
CA LEU A 130 -8.72 -18.34 0.57
C LEU A 130 -8.95 -19.72 1.22
N ASN A 131 -9.93 -19.82 2.13
CA ASN A 131 -10.33 -21.08 2.76
C ASN A 131 -11.38 -21.84 1.93
N CYS A 132 -11.98 -21.24 0.91
CA CYS A 132 -12.97 -21.89 0.05
C CYS A 132 -12.32 -22.77 -1.04
N GLU A 133 -12.87 -23.96 -1.29
CA GLU A 133 -12.32 -24.94 -2.25
C GLU A 133 -12.27 -24.41 -3.69
N GLN A 134 -13.26 -23.59 -4.09
CA GLN A 134 -13.27 -22.95 -5.41
C GLN A 134 -12.06 -22.04 -5.63
N VAL A 135 -11.69 -21.26 -4.60
CA VAL A 135 -10.50 -20.40 -4.66
C VAL A 135 -9.23 -21.26 -4.60
N ARG A 136 -9.24 -22.39 -3.88
CA ARG A 136 -8.08 -23.29 -3.80
C ARG A 136 -7.82 -24.05 -5.10
N SER A 137 -8.88 -24.36 -5.85
CA SER A 137 -8.80 -25.07 -7.12
C SER A 137 -8.53 -24.16 -8.33
N ASP A 138 -8.81 -22.85 -8.24
CA ASP A 138 -8.47 -21.86 -9.26
C ASP A 138 -7.23 -21.03 -8.86
N SER A 139 -6.08 -21.32 -9.49
CA SER A 139 -4.82 -20.62 -9.20
C SER A 139 -4.85 -19.13 -9.55
N SER A 140 -5.60 -18.73 -10.56
CA SER A 140 -5.69 -17.34 -11.01
C SER A 140 -6.55 -16.55 -10.04
N PHE A 141 -7.69 -17.10 -9.64
CA PHE A 141 -8.55 -16.47 -8.64
C PHE A 141 -7.84 -16.39 -7.28
N ARG A 142 -7.15 -17.46 -6.87
CA ARG A 142 -6.32 -17.44 -5.67
C ARG A 142 -5.27 -16.33 -5.70
N MET A 143 -4.55 -16.19 -6.81
CA MET A 143 -3.55 -15.13 -6.98
C MET A 143 -4.19 -13.75 -6.83
N TRP A 144 -5.35 -13.53 -7.45
CA TRP A 144 -6.10 -12.28 -7.32
C TRP A 144 -6.48 -11.98 -5.87
N VAL A 145 -7.03 -12.95 -5.13
CA VAL A 145 -7.39 -12.79 -3.71
C VAL A 145 -6.14 -12.47 -2.88
N GLN A 146 -5.03 -13.16 -3.14
CA GLN A 146 -3.75 -12.90 -2.45
C GLN A 146 -3.20 -11.50 -2.75
N CYS A 147 -3.24 -11.03 -4.00
CA CYS A 147 -2.84 -9.67 -4.36
C CYS A 147 -3.68 -8.64 -3.59
N ARG A 148 -5.01 -8.79 -3.60
CA ARG A 148 -5.93 -7.90 -2.86
C ARG A 148 -5.65 -7.92 -1.36
N LEU A 149 -5.40 -9.09 -0.78
CA LEU A 149 -5.05 -9.22 0.64
C LEU A 149 -3.76 -8.46 0.96
N MET A 150 -2.74 -8.59 0.12
CA MET A 150 -1.47 -7.87 0.32
C MET A 150 -1.65 -6.36 0.24
N ASP A 151 -2.51 -5.88 -0.65
CA ASP A 151 -2.78 -4.44 -0.78
C ASP A 151 -3.55 -3.92 0.45
N THR A 152 -4.63 -4.60 0.89
CA THR A 152 -5.34 -4.27 2.14
C THR A 152 -4.41 -4.27 3.36
N GLU A 153 -3.49 -5.24 3.46
CA GLU A 153 -2.52 -5.26 4.55
C GLU A 153 -1.48 -4.14 4.49
N LYS A 154 -1.06 -3.70 3.30
CA LYS A 154 -0.17 -2.53 3.16
C LYS A 154 -0.85 -1.26 3.68
N GLU A 155 -2.15 -1.12 3.43
CA GLU A 155 -2.93 0.01 3.92
C GLU A 155 -3.03 0.02 5.45
N LEU A 156 -3.42 -1.10 6.05
CA LEU A 156 -3.46 -1.28 7.51
C LEU A 156 -2.11 -1.00 8.17
N ARG A 157 -1.00 -1.43 7.55
CA ARG A 157 0.35 -1.14 8.05
C ARG A 157 0.68 0.35 7.96
N SER A 158 0.29 1.01 6.86
CA SER A 158 0.55 2.43 6.64
C SER A 158 -0.22 3.29 7.65
N GLU A 159 -1.47 2.93 7.92
CA GLU A 159 -2.31 3.59 8.93
C GLU A 159 -1.77 3.44 10.34
N ARG A 160 -1.37 2.22 10.73
CA ARG A 160 -0.76 2.00 12.05
C ARG A 160 0.50 2.86 12.26
N ARG A 161 1.31 3.03 11.21
CA ARG A 161 2.51 3.89 11.25
C ARG A 161 2.16 5.37 11.43
N ARG A 162 1.10 5.86 10.76
CA ARG A 162 0.60 7.23 10.93
C ARG A 162 0.15 7.49 12.37
N LYS A 163 -0.55 6.54 12.99
CA LYS A 163 -1.06 6.64 14.38
C LYS A 163 0.04 6.47 15.45
N SER A 164 1.18 5.87 15.12
CA SER A 164 2.26 5.60 16.07
C SER A 164 3.37 6.66 16.12
N SER A 165 3.31 7.69 15.27
CA SER A 165 4.27 8.79 15.34
C SER A 165 3.81 9.78 16.41
N PRO A 166 4.65 10.09 17.43
CA PRO A 166 4.35 11.11 18.43
C PRO A 166 4.36 12.52 17.84
#